data_AF-A0A9Q3DZ14-F1
#
_entry.id   AF-A0A9Q3DZ14-F1
#
_cell.length_a   1.000
_cell.length_b   1.000
_cell.length_c   1.000
_cell.angle_alpha   90.00
_cell.angle_beta   90.00
_cell.angle_gamma   90.00
#
_symmetry.space_group_name_H-M   'P 1'
#
loop_
_entity.id
_entity.type
_entity.pdbx_description
1 polymer ?
#
loop_
_entity_poly.entity_id
_entity_poly.type
_entity_poly.pdbx_seq_one_letter_code
_entity_poly.pdbx_strand_id
1 'polypeptide(L)'
;MTVDSLKGFESLRQALTTSPLLLMPVIDASGDGLGAALLQVQIINDKPVEGGICFISRQIKPTEARYGASQIECLCLVWALEKLNYFLEGGVFEVIIDCTTVKSPSSMNTPNRHMLRWKIAIQEYRGNMTIVHKDWNIHKNEDGLSRWPLANNIDNPACVPEEASPQIPIEGISVTDLNTTFLEEVRSCYTQDRNCSILCQLLTKDCKNNSLIHSLDEIWRKSYDEGRFHLLDGIIYHRTKHTCVMTVVDRSLINLVLRECHDSPFSGHLCEP
;
A
#
# COMPACT_ATOMS: atom_id res chain seq x y z
N MET A 1 10.80 27.95 -34.20
CA MET A 1 10.33 28.52 -32.92
C MET A 1 10.52 30.01 -32.96
N THR A 2 9.46 30.80 -32.80
CA THR A 2 9.51 32.27 -32.82
C THR A 2 10.01 32.79 -31.45
N VAL A 3 10.66 33.96 -31.44
CA VAL A 3 11.20 34.60 -30.23
C VAL A 3 10.11 34.81 -29.18
N ASP A 4 8.88 35.05 -29.62
CA ASP A 4 7.72 35.25 -28.75
C ASP A 4 7.31 33.96 -28.02
N SER A 5 7.44 32.79 -28.66
CA SER A 5 7.17 31.51 -28.02
C SER A 5 8.18 31.18 -26.91
N LEU A 6 9.45 31.56 -27.09
CA LEU A 6 10.48 31.38 -26.07
C LEU A 6 10.24 32.29 -24.86
N LYS A 7 9.91 33.58 -25.10
CA LYS A 7 9.54 34.50 -24.02
C LYS A 7 8.30 34.05 -23.26
N GLY A 8 7.30 33.51 -23.97
CA GLY A 8 6.11 32.93 -23.36
C GLY A 8 6.43 31.73 -22.46
N PHE A 9 7.29 30.82 -22.93
CA PHE A 9 7.74 29.67 -22.16
C PHE A 9 8.52 30.07 -20.89
N GLU A 10 9.45 31.02 -21.01
CA GLU A 10 10.25 31.50 -19.88
C GLU A 10 9.37 32.19 -18.82
N SER A 11 8.40 33.00 -19.24
CA SER A 11 7.45 33.67 -18.35
C SER A 11 6.59 32.66 -17.59
N LEU A 12 6.11 31.61 -18.28
CA LEU A 12 5.35 30.52 -17.67
C LEU A 12 6.20 29.77 -16.64
N ARG A 13 7.45 29.44 -16.97
CA ARG A 13 8.39 28.75 -16.08
C ARG A 13 8.62 29.53 -14.78
N GLN A 14 8.76 30.86 -14.91
CA GLN A 14 8.99 31.73 -13.76
C GLN A 14 7.74 31.83 -12.86
N ALA A 15 6.55 31.92 -13.45
CA ALA A 15 5.30 31.93 -12.69
C ALA A 15 5.07 30.63 -11.91
N LEU A 16 5.45 29.50 -12.48
CA LEU A 16 5.31 28.15 -11.90
C LEU A 16 6.37 27.81 -10.83
N THR A 17 7.25 28.73 -10.43
CA THR A 17 8.37 28.42 -9.52
C THR A 17 8.45 29.33 -8.28
N THR A 18 7.41 30.11 -7.96
CA THR A 18 7.43 31.08 -6.84
C THR A 18 6.20 30.98 -5.90
N SER A 19 6.45 30.98 -4.57
CA SER A 19 5.55 31.09 -3.37
C SER A 19 4.97 29.79 -2.69
N PRO A 20 4.50 29.82 -1.40
CA PRO A 20 4.57 28.72 -0.37
C PRO A 20 3.21 28.22 0.19
N LEU A 21 3.06 27.23 1.12
CA LEU A 21 3.19 25.73 1.02
C LEU A 21 1.85 25.00 1.39
N LEU A 22 1.42 24.02 0.57
CA LEU A 22 0.48 22.90 0.81
C LEU A 22 0.66 21.89 -0.35
N LEU A 23 0.93 20.61 -0.14
CA LEU A 23 1.47 19.71 -1.20
C LEU A 23 0.42 18.74 -1.79
N MET A 24 0.30 18.69 -3.11
CA MET A 24 -0.61 17.81 -3.87
C MET A 24 0.05 17.30 -5.15
N PRO A 25 0.57 16.06 -5.19
CA PRO A 25 1.06 15.45 -6.43
C PRO A 25 -0.08 15.09 -7.41
N VAL A 26 0.02 15.57 -8.64
CA VAL A 26 -0.78 15.14 -9.80
C VAL A 26 0.11 14.31 -10.71
N ILE A 27 -0.38 13.16 -11.13
CA ILE A 27 0.43 12.15 -11.84
C ILE A 27 -0.29 11.76 -13.12
N ASP A 28 0.46 11.70 -14.21
CA ASP A 28 -0.04 11.24 -15.51
C ASP A 28 0.95 10.32 -16.23
N ALA A 29 0.43 9.32 -16.93
CA ALA A 29 1.23 8.33 -17.63
C ALA A 29 0.69 8.08 -19.02
N SER A 30 1.58 8.11 -20.02
CA SER A 30 1.24 7.82 -21.41
C SER A 30 2.07 6.65 -21.93
N GLY A 31 1.79 6.19 -23.15
CA GLY A 31 2.63 5.17 -23.82
C GLY A 31 4.04 5.65 -24.16
N ASP A 32 4.28 6.96 -24.19
CA ASP A 32 5.56 7.57 -24.56
C ASP A 32 6.43 7.89 -23.33
N GLY A 33 5.80 8.16 -22.19
CA GLY A 33 6.46 8.75 -21.04
C GLY A 33 5.67 8.74 -19.75
N LEU A 34 6.38 8.91 -18.65
CA LEU A 34 5.83 9.16 -17.33
C LEU A 34 5.95 10.64 -17.01
N GLY A 35 4.89 11.25 -16.48
CA GLY A 35 4.84 12.64 -16.06
C GLY A 35 4.24 12.77 -14.66
N ALA A 36 4.80 13.65 -13.84
CA ALA A 36 4.16 14.05 -12.60
C ALA A 36 4.45 15.51 -12.29
N ALA A 37 3.47 16.18 -11.71
CA ALA A 37 3.56 17.53 -11.21
C ALA A 37 3.26 17.52 -9.71
N LEU A 38 4.19 17.99 -8.90
CA LEU A 38 3.89 18.36 -7.53
C LEU A 38 3.28 19.75 -7.56
N LEU A 39 1.97 19.82 -7.30
CA LEU A 39 1.23 21.06 -7.20
C LEU A 39 1.04 21.45 -5.75
N GLN A 40 0.63 22.70 -5.59
CA GLN A 40 0.28 23.27 -4.32
C GLN A 40 -0.96 24.14 -4.44
N VAL A 41 -1.86 24.07 -3.46
CA VAL A 41 -2.94 25.06 -3.31
C VAL A 41 -2.44 26.26 -2.49
N GLN A 42 -2.62 27.46 -3.03
CA GLN A 42 -2.37 28.75 -2.39
C GLN A 42 -3.64 29.58 -2.32
N ILE A 43 -3.82 30.36 -1.26
CA ILE A 43 -4.90 31.34 -1.21
C ILE A 43 -4.37 32.66 -1.75
N ILE A 44 -4.82 33.02 -2.95
CA ILE A 44 -4.49 34.30 -3.60
C ILE A 44 -5.79 35.06 -3.78
N ASN A 45 -5.88 36.27 -3.20
CA ASN A 45 -7.09 37.10 -3.22
C ASN A 45 -8.35 36.34 -2.73
N ASP A 46 -8.24 35.65 -1.60
CA ASP A 46 -9.30 34.83 -0.99
C ASP A 46 -9.82 33.67 -1.87
N LYS A 47 -9.08 33.30 -2.92
CA LYS A 47 -9.41 32.18 -3.79
C LYS A 47 -8.32 31.12 -3.76
N PRO A 48 -8.67 29.82 -3.73
CA PRO A 48 -7.69 28.75 -3.90
C PRO A 48 -7.18 28.76 -5.35
N VAL A 49 -5.87 28.81 -5.51
CA VAL A 49 -5.15 28.76 -6.78
C VAL A 49 -4.09 27.66 -6.68
N GLU A 50 -4.08 26.77 -7.66
CA GLU A 50 -3.05 25.72 -7.77
C GLU A 50 -1.78 26.30 -8.42
N GLY A 51 -0.64 26.20 -7.74
CA GLY A 51 0.69 26.57 -8.21
C GLY A 51 1.60 25.34 -8.29
N GLY A 52 2.38 25.22 -9.37
CA GLY A 52 3.38 24.17 -9.48
C GLY A 52 4.54 24.37 -8.52
N ILE A 53 5.06 23.28 -7.97
CA ILE A 53 6.30 23.25 -7.17
C ILE A 53 7.40 22.53 -7.94
N CYS A 54 7.08 21.33 -8.44
CA CYS A 54 8.03 20.49 -9.14
C CYS A 54 7.34 19.78 -10.30
N PHE A 55 8.02 19.68 -11.43
CA PHE A 55 7.55 18.93 -12.58
C PHE A 55 8.64 17.93 -12.94
N ILE A 56 8.27 16.65 -12.99
CA ILE A 56 9.17 15.57 -13.33
C ILE A 56 8.61 14.81 -14.52
N SER A 57 9.47 14.44 -15.46
CA SER A 57 9.10 13.55 -16.55
C SER A 57 10.27 12.69 -16.97
N ARG A 58 9.98 11.50 -17.48
CA ARG A 58 10.97 10.64 -18.13
C ARG A 58 10.35 9.76 -19.20
N GLN A 59 11.13 9.44 -20.21
CA GLN A 59 10.77 8.43 -21.19
C GLN A 59 10.62 7.04 -20.57
N ILE A 60 9.69 6.27 -21.12
CA ILE A 60 9.50 4.87 -20.76
C ILE A 60 10.69 4.04 -21.25
N LYS A 61 11.13 3.09 -20.41
CA LYS A 61 12.21 2.17 -20.78
C LYS A 61 11.74 1.10 -21.75
N PRO A 62 12.64 0.49 -22.53
CA PRO A 62 12.28 -0.63 -23.41
C PRO A 62 11.62 -1.82 -22.68
N THR A 63 11.96 -2.05 -21.41
CA THR A 63 11.37 -3.09 -20.57
C THR A 63 9.97 -2.73 -20.07
N GLU A 64 9.74 -1.45 -19.77
CA GLU A 64 8.48 -0.88 -19.30
C GLU A 64 7.47 -0.72 -20.45
N ALA A 65 7.95 -0.55 -21.68
CA ALA A 65 7.11 -0.46 -22.89
C ALA A 65 6.26 -1.73 -23.15
N ARG A 66 6.57 -2.84 -22.47
CA ARG A 66 5.79 -4.09 -22.55
C ARG A 66 4.64 -4.14 -21.55
N TYR A 67 4.54 -3.17 -20.66
CA TYR A 67 3.49 -3.12 -19.65
C TYR A 67 2.17 -2.66 -20.26
N GLY A 68 1.05 -3.19 -19.72
CA GLY A 68 -0.27 -2.68 -20.07
C GLY A 68 -0.53 -1.29 -19.49
N ALA A 69 -1.52 -0.57 -20.01
CA ALA A 69 -1.84 0.81 -19.58
C ALA A 69 -1.94 0.96 -18.04
N SER A 70 -2.70 0.08 -17.38
CA SER A 70 -2.84 0.11 -15.90
C SER A 70 -1.54 -0.16 -15.14
N GLN A 71 -0.63 -0.93 -15.73
CA GLN A 71 0.69 -1.16 -15.14
C GLN A 71 1.61 0.05 -15.33
N ILE A 72 1.51 0.75 -16.46
CA ILE A 72 2.25 1.98 -16.74
C ILE A 72 1.80 3.10 -15.79
N GLU A 73 0.51 3.23 -15.52
CA GLU A 73 -0.02 4.21 -14.57
C GLU A 73 0.42 3.90 -13.14
N CYS A 74 0.37 2.63 -12.72
CA CYS A 74 0.87 2.21 -11.41
C CYS A 74 2.39 2.43 -11.28
N LEU A 75 3.15 2.14 -12.36
CA LEU A 75 4.57 2.45 -12.43
C LEU A 75 4.83 3.95 -12.29
N CYS A 76 4.03 4.78 -12.95
CA CYS A 76 4.13 6.24 -12.85
C CYS A 76 3.93 6.71 -11.42
N LEU A 77 2.90 6.19 -10.75
CA LEU A 77 2.65 6.48 -9.33
C LEU A 77 3.86 6.15 -8.46
N VAL A 78 4.34 4.90 -8.53
CA VAL A 78 5.47 4.44 -7.71
C VAL A 78 6.72 5.28 -7.97
N TRP A 79 7.02 5.55 -9.23
CA TRP A 79 8.16 6.36 -9.63
C TRP A 79 8.05 7.81 -9.12
N ALA A 80 6.86 8.42 -9.22
CA ALA A 80 6.65 9.77 -8.74
C ALA A 80 6.76 9.86 -7.21
N LEU A 81 6.20 8.89 -6.47
CA LEU A 81 6.36 8.81 -5.01
C LEU A 81 7.83 8.67 -4.62
N GLU A 82 8.58 7.79 -5.28
CA GLU A 82 10.02 7.58 -5.03
C GLU A 82 10.82 8.88 -5.29
N LYS A 83 10.56 9.56 -6.41
CA LYS A 83 11.29 10.79 -6.78
C LYS A 83 10.91 12.00 -5.94
N LEU A 84 9.68 12.06 -5.48
CA LEU A 84 9.15 13.17 -4.68
C LEU A 84 9.16 12.87 -3.17
N ASN A 85 9.71 11.74 -2.73
CA ASN A 85 9.67 11.32 -1.33
C ASN A 85 10.12 12.45 -0.37
N TYR A 86 11.22 13.13 -0.67
CA TYR A 86 11.72 14.25 0.14
C TYR A 86 10.72 15.40 0.34
N PHE A 87 9.74 15.56 -0.55
CA PHE A 87 8.65 16.52 -0.40
C PHE A 87 7.45 15.93 0.33
N LEU A 88 7.18 14.63 0.15
CA LEU A 88 5.97 13.96 0.61
C LEU A 88 6.11 13.39 2.04
N GLU A 89 7.33 13.09 2.46
CA GLU A 89 7.64 12.51 3.76
C GLU A 89 7.12 13.41 4.91
N GLY A 90 6.34 12.81 5.82
CA GLY A 90 5.74 13.51 6.97
C GLY A 90 4.57 14.46 6.63
N GLY A 91 4.26 14.67 5.35
CA GLY A 91 3.12 15.49 4.91
C GLY A 91 1.85 14.67 4.67
N VAL A 92 0.69 15.33 4.71
CA VAL A 92 -0.59 14.79 4.22
C VAL A 92 -0.83 15.34 2.81
N PHE A 93 -1.10 14.47 1.85
CA PHE A 93 -1.20 14.87 0.45
C PHE A 93 -2.23 14.04 -0.32
N GLU A 94 -2.67 14.62 -1.45
CA GLU A 94 -3.57 13.96 -2.38
C GLU A 94 -2.82 13.61 -3.66
N VAL A 95 -2.97 12.37 -4.11
CA VAL A 95 -2.50 11.92 -5.43
C VAL A 95 -3.66 11.96 -6.40
N ILE A 96 -3.52 12.75 -7.46
CA ILE A 96 -4.52 12.81 -8.53
C ILE A 96 -4.06 11.95 -9.71
N ILE A 97 -4.91 11.04 -10.17
CA ILE A 97 -4.63 10.10 -11.28
C ILE A 97 -5.82 9.94 -12.24
N ASP A 98 -5.55 9.72 -13.53
CA ASP A 98 -6.60 9.45 -14.54
C ASP A 98 -7.04 7.98 -14.64
N CYS A 99 -6.59 7.11 -13.71
CA CYS A 99 -7.00 5.70 -13.73
C CYS A 99 -7.82 5.26 -12.52
N THR A 100 -8.99 4.70 -12.82
CA THR A 100 -9.86 4.07 -11.82
C THR A 100 -9.24 2.80 -11.20
N THR A 101 -8.37 2.10 -11.91
CA THR A 101 -7.75 0.83 -11.47
C THR A 101 -6.74 1.03 -10.33
N VAL A 102 -6.07 2.18 -10.28
CA VAL A 102 -5.06 2.49 -9.25
C VAL A 102 -5.69 3.05 -7.96
N LYS A 103 -6.98 3.44 -7.98
CA LYS A 103 -7.71 3.86 -6.77
C LYS A 103 -7.67 2.81 -5.66
N SER A 104 -7.82 1.54 -6.04
CA SER A 104 -7.76 0.39 -5.13
C SER A 104 -6.62 -0.55 -5.53
N PRO A 105 -5.34 -0.28 -5.18
CA PRO A 105 -4.25 -1.22 -5.39
C PRO A 105 -4.51 -2.57 -4.71
N SER A 106 -5.37 -2.59 -3.70
CA SER A 106 -5.93 -3.77 -3.04
C SER A 106 -6.74 -4.67 -3.99
N SER A 107 -7.52 -4.11 -4.92
CA SER A 107 -8.40 -4.85 -5.82
C SER A 107 -7.70 -5.43 -7.04
N MET A 108 -6.48 -4.99 -7.34
CA MET A 108 -5.69 -5.55 -8.43
C MET A 108 -5.35 -7.01 -8.10
N ASN A 109 -5.92 -7.98 -8.83
CA ASN A 109 -5.47 -9.37 -8.79
C ASN A 109 -3.95 -9.37 -9.03
N THR A 110 -3.18 -10.05 -8.19
CA THR A 110 -1.71 -9.96 -8.17
C THR A 110 -1.08 -11.23 -8.78
N PRO A 111 -0.97 -11.35 -10.12
CA PRO A 111 -0.26 -12.48 -10.74
C PRO A 111 1.26 -12.25 -10.83
N ASN A 112 1.75 -11.01 -10.78
CA ASN A 112 3.15 -10.66 -11.12
C ASN A 112 3.94 -10.04 -9.96
N ARG A 113 5.20 -10.48 -9.80
CA ARG A 113 6.14 -10.08 -8.73
C ARG A 113 6.37 -8.56 -8.64
N HIS A 114 6.39 -7.85 -9.77
CA HIS A 114 6.61 -6.39 -9.78
C HIS A 114 5.45 -5.62 -9.16
N MET A 115 4.20 -6.04 -9.44
CA MET A 115 3.02 -5.39 -8.86
C MET A 115 2.98 -5.57 -7.34
N LEU A 116 3.40 -6.72 -6.82
CA LEU A 116 3.48 -6.93 -5.37
C LEU A 116 4.47 -5.95 -4.73
N ARG A 117 5.65 -5.75 -5.33
CA ARG A 117 6.65 -4.77 -4.85
C ARG A 117 6.09 -3.35 -4.85
N TRP A 118 5.40 -2.97 -5.92
CA TRP A 118 4.76 -1.67 -6.04
C TRP A 118 3.66 -1.44 -5.01
N LYS A 119 2.86 -2.47 -4.70
CA LYS A 119 1.86 -2.38 -3.63
C LYS A 119 2.51 -2.09 -2.28
N ILE A 120 3.58 -2.82 -1.94
CA ILE A 120 4.32 -2.61 -0.69
C ILE A 120 4.90 -1.19 -0.65
N ALA A 121 5.47 -0.73 -1.76
CA ALA A 121 6.05 0.59 -1.87
C ALA A 121 5.00 1.73 -1.67
N ILE A 122 3.79 1.55 -2.19
CA ILE A 122 2.70 2.51 -2.02
C ILE A 122 2.18 2.51 -0.56
N GLN A 123 2.30 1.40 0.17
CA GLN A 123 1.79 1.28 1.55
C GLN A 123 2.45 2.27 2.51
N GLU A 124 3.73 2.59 2.31
CA GLU A 124 4.46 3.56 3.14
C GLU A 124 3.74 4.90 3.24
N TYR A 125 3.09 5.34 2.16
CA TYR A 125 2.43 6.64 2.09
C TYR A 125 0.95 6.59 2.47
N ARG A 126 0.33 5.41 2.61
CA ARG A 126 -1.13 5.27 2.74
C ARG A 126 -1.72 5.94 3.99
N GLY A 127 -0.97 6.06 5.07
CA GLY A 127 -1.42 6.76 6.28
C GLY A 127 -1.68 8.24 6.05
N ASN A 128 -0.98 8.84 5.09
CA ASN A 128 -1.00 10.28 4.85
C ASN A 128 -1.36 10.65 3.39
N MET A 129 -1.63 9.65 2.53
CA MET A 129 -1.90 9.82 1.11
C MET A 129 -3.32 9.38 0.76
N THR A 130 -4.08 10.28 0.14
CA THR A 130 -5.38 9.96 -0.46
C THR A 130 -5.25 9.91 -1.98
N ILE A 131 -5.70 8.82 -2.61
CA ILE A 131 -5.72 8.73 -4.08
C ILE A 131 -7.10 9.19 -4.57
N VAL A 132 -7.10 10.28 -5.33
CA VAL A 132 -8.28 10.85 -5.96
C VAL A 132 -8.17 10.65 -7.46
N HIS A 133 -9.26 10.24 -8.08
CA HIS A 133 -9.33 10.19 -9.54
C HIS A 133 -10.17 11.36 -10.03
N LYS A 134 -9.61 12.09 -10.97
CA LYS A 134 -10.25 13.21 -11.65
C LYS A 134 -10.18 12.96 -13.15
N ASP A 135 -11.21 13.41 -13.86
CA ASP A 135 -11.29 13.25 -15.31
C ASP A 135 -10.15 14.03 -16.01
N TRP A 136 -9.61 13.40 -17.05
CA TRP A 136 -8.60 13.90 -17.99
C TRP A 136 -8.55 15.41 -18.29
N ASN A 137 -9.71 16.08 -18.38
CA ASN A 137 -9.79 17.50 -18.76
C ASN A 137 -9.09 18.46 -17.77
N ILE A 138 -8.75 17.98 -16.58
CA ILE A 138 -8.09 18.75 -15.51
C ILE A 138 -6.55 18.62 -15.59
N HIS A 139 -5.98 17.57 -16.20
CA HIS A 139 -4.55 17.23 -16.14
C HIS A 139 -3.71 17.78 -17.30
N LYS A 140 -3.97 19.01 -17.77
CA LYS A 140 -3.33 19.54 -18.99
C LYS A 140 -1.81 19.70 -18.87
N ASN A 141 -1.30 19.93 -17.67
CA ASN A 141 0.13 20.13 -17.45
C ASN A 141 0.86 18.79 -17.50
N GLU A 142 0.30 17.78 -16.85
CA GLU A 142 0.86 16.44 -16.69
C GLU A 142 0.76 15.65 -17.98
N ASP A 143 -0.32 15.83 -18.75
CA ASP A 143 -0.48 15.28 -20.10
C ASP A 143 0.63 15.77 -21.05
N GLY A 144 1.00 17.04 -20.94
CA GLY A 144 2.15 17.58 -21.68
C GLY A 144 3.46 16.88 -21.30
N LEU A 145 3.65 16.57 -20.01
CA LEU A 145 4.85 15.90 -19.50
C LEU A 145 4.94 14.43 -19.89
N SER A 146 3.81 13.73 -19.88
CA SER A 146 3.75 12.30 -20.21
C SER A 146 3.86 12.06 -21.72
N ARG A 147 3.33 12.96 -22.56
CA ARG A 147 3.41 12.87 -24.04
C ARG A 147 4.67 13.47 -24.65
N TRP A 148 5.30 14.46 -24.00
CA TRP A 148 6.61 15.02 -24.38
C TRP A 148 7.63 14.86 -23.24
N PRO A 149 7.95 13.62 -22.85
CA PRO A 149 8.84 13.36 -21.73
C PRO A 149 10.29 13.71 -22.03
N LEU A 150 11.02 14.10 -20.98
CA LEU A 150 12.48 14.25 -21.05
C LEU A 150 13.15 12.88 -21.26
N ALA A 151 14.30 12.89 -21.92
CA ALA A 151 15.09 11.69 -22.14
C ALA A 151 15.45 11.01 -20.81
N ASN A 152 15.42 9.68 -20.78
CA ASN A 152 15.82 8.91 -19.60
C ASN A 152 17.35 8.72 -19.56
N ASN A 153 18.09 9.82 -19.39
CA ASN A 153 19.56 9.85 -19.36
C ASN A 153 20.09 10.54 -18.09
N ILE A 154 21.40 10.54 -17.88
CA ILE A 154 22.02 11.04 -16.64
C ILE A 154 21.82 12.55 -16.43
N ASP A 155 21.54 13.30 -17.50
CA ASP A 155 21.27 14.74 -17.45
C ASP A 155 19.86 15.04 -16.89
N ASN A 156 18.96 14.05 -16.90
CA ASN A 156 17.64 14.15 -16.31
C ASN A 156 17.67 13.65 -14.85
N PRO A 157 17.45 14.51 -13.84
CA PRO A 157 17.44 14.10 -12.43
C PRO A 157 16.32 13.09 -12.10
N ALA A 158 15.26 13.07 -12.91
CA ALA A 158 14.15 12.14 -12.78
C ALA A 158 14.43 10.79 -13.48
N CYS A 159 15.60 10.61 -14.11
CA CYS A 159 15.95 9.37 -14.80
C CYS A 159 16.03 8.18 -13.85
N VAL A 160 15.90 6.99 -14.44
CA VAL A 160 16.12 5.72 -13.78
C VAL A 160 17.04 4.87 -14.67
N PRO A 161 18.21 4.41 -14.19
CA PRO A 161 19.11 3.54 -14.94
C PRO A 161 18.43 2.26 -15.45
N GLU A 162 18.86 1.67 -16.57
CA GLU A 162 18.24 0.44 -17.10
C GLU A 162 18.29 -0.73 -16.11
N GLU A 163 19.38 -0.87 -15.35
CA GLU A 163 19.54 -1.93 -14.35
C GLU A 163 18.76 -1.65 -13.04
N ALA A 164 18.35 -0.40 -12.84
CA ALA A 164 17.54 -0.02 -11.69
C ALA A 164 16.05 -0.21 -12.01
N SER A 165 15.41 -1.16 -11.34
CA SER A 165 13.95 -1.09 -11.15
C SER A 165 13.63 0.05 -10.17
N PRO A 166 12.45 0.68 -10.22
CA PRO A 166 11.97 1.50 -9.11
C PRO A 166 12.05 0.63 -7.85
N GLN A 167 12.96 0.99 -6.95
CA GLN A 167 13.12 0.32 -5.67
C GLN A 167 12.83 1.40 -4.64
N ILE A 168 11.58 1.53 -4.24
CA ILE A 168 11.33 2.09 -2.92
C ILE A 168 11.99 1.10 -1.96
N PRO A 169 13.06 1.48 -1.25
CA PRO A 169 13.65 0.60 -0.26
C PRO A 169 12.54 0.30 0.74
N ILE A 170 12.27 -0.98 0.94
CA ILE A 170 11.36 -1.40 2.01
C ILE A 170 12.19 -1.20 3.28
N GLU A 171 12.19 0.03 3.81
CA GLU A 171 12.96 0.44 5.01
C GLU A 171 12.53 -0.33 6.26
N GLY A 172 11.41 -1.04 6.17
CA GLY A 172 11.10 -2.17 7.02
C GLY A 172 9.79 -2.81 6.60
N ILE A 173 9.75 -4.13 6.51
CA ILE A 173 8.50 -4.80 6.86
C ILE A 173 8.44 -4.63 8.38
N SER A 174 7.78 -3.55 8.84
CA SER A 174 7.36 -3.50 10.22
C SER A 174 6.34 -4.64 10.36
N VAL A 175 6.83 -5.81 10.77
CA VAL A 175 5.97 -6.82 11.39
C VAL A 175 5.59 -6.19 12.73
N THR A 176 4.61 -5.29 12.69
CA THR A 176 3.88 -4.94 13.89
C THR A 176 3.13 -6.20 14.26
N ASP A 177 3.69 -6.94 15.23
CA ASP A 177 2.94 -7.97 15.92
C ASP A 177 1.60 -7.36 16.37
N LEU A 178 0.55 -8.16 16.29
CA LEU A 178 -0.75 -7.82 16.88
C LEU A 178 -0.52 -7.28 18.29
N ASN A 179 -1.27 -6.25 18.67
CA ASN A 179 -1.11 -5.59 19.98
C ASN A 179 -0.99 -6.66 21.08
N THR A 180 0.07 -6.60 21.89
CA THR A 180 0.37 -7.62 22.90
C THR A 180 -0.80 -7.81 23.86
N THR A 181 -1.56 -6.73 24.14
CA THR A 181 -2.78 -6.77 24.95
C THR A 181 -3.86 -7.64 24.32
N PHE A 182 -4.01 -7.62 23.00
CA PHE A 182 -4.97 -8.47 22.28
C PHE A 182 -4.60 -9.96 22.39
N LEU A 183 -3.31 -10.30 22.24
CA LEU A 183 -2.86 -11.68 22.38
C LEU A 183 -3.05 -12.20 23.82
N GLU A 184 -2.84 -11.34 24.81
CA GLU A 184 -3.11 -11.65 26.21
C GLU A 184 -4.61 -11.86 26.48
N GLU A 185 -5.49 -11.05 25.89
CA GLU A 185 -6.93 -11.22 25.98
C GLU A 185 -7.39 -12.56 25.38
N VAL A 186 -6.91 -12.91 24.19
CA VAL A 186 -7.22 -14.20 23.54
C VAL A 186 -6.76 -15.37 24.41
N ARG A 187 -5.54 -15.30 24.95
CA ARG A 187 -5.01 -16.34 25.87
C ARG A 187 -5.82 -16.43 27.16
N SER A 188 -6.29 -15.30 27.69
CA SER A 188 -7.10 -15.28 28.91
C SER A 188 -8.40 -16.07 28.74
N CYS A 189 -9.04 -16.00 27.57
CA CYS A 189 -10.26 -16.74 27.27
C CYS A 189 -10.08 -18.26 27.31
N TYR A 190 -8.89 -18.77 26.99
CA TYR A 190 -8.64 -20.22 27.07
C TYR A 190 -8.68 -20.76 28.50
N THR A 191 -8.49 -19.91 29.50
CA THR A 191 -8.63 -20.32 30.90
C THR A 191 -10.10 -20.49 31.32
N GLN A 192 -11.01 -19.84 30.62
CA GLN A 192 -12.45 -19.87 30.90
C GLN A 192 -13.14 -21.08 30.25
N ASP A 193 -12.71 -21.46 29.05
CA ASP A 193 -13.24 -22.64 28.34
C ASP A 193 -12.48 -23.92 28.74
N ARG A 194 -13.23 -24.90 29.24
CA ARG A 194 -12.72 -26.23 29.61
C ARG A 194 -11.97 -26.91 28.45
N ASN A 195 -12.52 -26.91 27.24
CA ASN A 195 -11.90 -27.60 26.11
C ASN A 195 -10.61 -26.92 25.66
N CYS A 196 -10.60 -25.59 25.61
CA CYS A 196 -9.41 -24.81 25.26
C CYS A 196 -8.29 -25.00 26.30
N SER A 197 -8.62 -24.99 27.60
CA SER A 197 -7.64 -25.26 28.67
C SER A 197 -7.02 -26.65 28.55
N ILE A 198 -7.84 -27.66 28.28
CA ILE A 198 -7.37 -29.04 28.07
C ILE A 198 -6.46 -29.10 26.83
N LEU A 199 -6.84 -28.46 25.72
CA LEU A 199 -6.02 -28.41 24.51
C LEU A 199 -4.69 -27.69 24.72
N CYS A 200 -4.67 -26.56 25.43
CA CYS A 200 -3.42 -25.88 25.79
C CYS A 200 -2.50 -26.83 26.56
N GLN A 201 -3.02 -27.57 27.54
CA GLN A 201 -2.23 -28.53 28.31
C GLN A 201 -1.73 -29.71 27.47
N LEU A 202 -2.57 -30.23 26.56
CA LEU A 202 -2.24 -31.34 25.67
C LEU A 202 -1.23 -30.96 24.59
N LEU A 203 -1.32 -29.75 24.04
CA LEU A 203 -0.43 -29.27 22.97
C LEU A 203 0.89 -28.70 23.52
N THR A 204 0.93 -28.28 24.79
CA THR A 204 2.17 -27.81 25.44
C THR A 204 3.01 -28.96 25.99
N LYS A 205 2.35 -30.00 26.50
CA LYS A 205 3.04 -31.20 26.97
C LYS A 205 3.08 -32.19 25.83
N ASP A 206 4.26 -32.49 25.30
CA ASP A 206 4.47 -33.51 24.24
C ASP A 206 4.08 -34.97 24.63
N CYS A 207 3.32 -35.15 25.72
CA CYS A 207 2.89 -36.42 26.28
C CYS A 207 1.39 -36.65 26.07
N LYS A 208 1.04 -37.78 25.43
CA LYS A 208 -0.35 -38.21 25.24
C LYS A 208 -0.99 -38.61 26.58
N ASN A 209 -1.75 -37.69 27.18
CA ASN A 209 -2.53 -37.96 28.39
C ASN A 209 -3.95 -38.42 28.02
N ASN A 210 -4.17 -39.74 27.98
CA ASN A 210 -5.45 -40.32 27.58
C ASN A 210 -6.64 -39.86 28.43
N SER A 211 -6.44 -39.60 29.73
CA SER A 211 -7.48 -39.09 30.63
C SER A 211 -7.99 -37.70 30.22
N LEU A 212 -7.10 -36.81 29.78
CA LEU A 212 -7.44 -35.48 29.32
C LEU A 212 -8.14 -35.51 27.96
N ILE A 213 -7.71 -36.40 27.07
CA ILE A 213 -8.35 -36.58 25.75
C ILE A 213 -9.80 -37.06 25.89
N HIS A 214 -10.10 -37.94 26.85
CA HIS A 214 -11.48 -38.37 27.12
C HIS A 214 -12.35 -37.27 27.76
N SER A 215 -11.74 -36.24 28.35
CA SER A 215 -12.45 -35.10 28.92
C SER A 215 -12.84 -34.04 27.87
N LEU A 216 -12.35 -34.16 26.63
CA LEU A 216 -12.76 -33.30 25.52
C LEU A 216 -14.14 -33.70 25.00
N ASP A 217 -14.91 -32.72 24.57
CA ASP A 217 -16.16 -32.96 23.85
C ASP A 217 -15.91 -33.74 22.56
N GLU A 218 -16.90 -34.51 22.12
CA GLU A 218 -16.76 -35.49 21.03
C GLU A 218 -16.26 -34.87 19.71
N ILE A 219 -16.74 -33.67 19.38
CA ILE A 219 -16.33 -32.92 18.18
C ILE A 219 -14.85 -32.51 18.25
N TRP A 220 -14.41 -32.04 19.42
CA TRP A 220 -13.04 -31.58 19.64
C TRP A 220 -12.07 -32.76 19.69
N ARG A 221 -12.45 -33.85 20.35
CA ARG A 221 -11.67 -35.09 20.39
C ARG A 221 -11.41 -35.64 18.99
N LYS A 222 -12.45 -35.74 18.14
CA LYS A 222 -12.29 -36.20 16.76
C LYS A 222 -11.31 -35.33 15.97
N SER A 223 -11.41 -34.00 16.09
CA SER A 223 -10.49 -33.07 15.44
C SER A 223 -9.06 -33.15 15.97
N TYR A 224 -8.90 -33.42 17.27
CA TYR A 224 -7.60 -33.62 17.91
C TYR A 224 -6.92 -34.92 17.44
N ASP A 225 -7.65 -36.03 17.41
CA ASP A 225 -7.13 -37.33 16.94
C ASP A 225 -6.72 -37.28 15.45
N GLU A 226 -7.39 -36.45 14.66
CA GLU A 226 -7.03 -36.18 13.25
C GLU A 226 -5.85 -35.20 13.10
N GLY A 227 -5.26 -34.71 14.19
CA GLY A 227 -4.10 -33.80 14.17
C GLY A 227 -4.42 -32.39 13.65
N ARG A 228 -5.66 -31.93 13.82
CA ARG A 228 -6.12 -30.64 13.27
C ARG A 228 -5.83 -29.44 14.16
N PHE A 229 -5.39 -29.63 15.40
CA PHE A 229 -5.05 -28.54 16.31
C PHE A 229 -3.53 -28.32 16.41
N HIS A 230 -3.14 -27.05 16.40
CA HIS A 230 -1.74 -26.62 16.59
C HIS A 230 -1.71 -25.48 17.60
N LEU A 231 -0.69 -25.47 18.47
CA LEU A 231 -0.44 -24.37 19.39
C LEU A 231 0.80 -23.62 18.90
N LEU A 232 0.64 -22.33 18.60
CA LEU A 232 1.74 -21.46 18.17
C LEU A 232 1.61 -20.14 18.90
N ASP A 233 2.70 -19.70 19.54
CA ASP A 233 2.75 -18.49 20.38
C ASP A 233 1.64 -18.40 21.43
N GLY A 234 1.25 -19.54 21.99
CA GLY A 234 0.18 -19.65 23.00
C GLY A 234 -1.23 -19.51 22.44
N ILE A 235 -1.41 -19.51 21.11
CA ILE A 235 -2.69 -19.41 20.41
C ILE A 235 -3.03 -20.77 19.78
N ILE A 236 -4.30 -21.20 19.93
CA ILE A 236 -4.79 -22.45 19.35
C ILE A 236 -5.28 -22.20 17.93
N TYR A 237 -4.72 -22.93 16.97
CA TYR A 237 -5.13 -22.95 15.58
C TYR A 237 -5.81 -24.26 15.24
N HIS A 238 -6.96 -24.19 14.56
CA HIS A 238 -7.72 -25.33 14.08
C HIS A 238 -7.74 -25.36 12.55
N ARG A 239 -7.23 -26.44 11.98
CA ARG A 239 -7.23 -26.67 10.54
C ARG A 239 -8.57 -27.26 10.10
N THR A 240 -9.28 -26.56 9.24
CA THR A 240 -10.42 -27.11 8.49
C THR A 240 -9.95 -27.71 7.17
N LYS A 241 -10.83 -28.38 6.41
CA LYS A 241 -10.46 -29.22 5.24
C LYS A 241 -9.39 -28.57 4.35
N HIS A 242 -8.24 -29.25 4.27
CA HIS A 242 -7.02 -29.06 3.48
C HIS A 242 -6.35 -27.68 3.37
N THR A 243 -7.02 -26.53 3.43
CA THR A 243 -6.38 -25.23 3.11
C THR A 243 -6.61 -24.09 4.10
N CYS A 244 -7.55 -24.20 5.03
CA CYS A 244 -7.90 -23.07 5.92
C CYS A 244 -7.55 -23.38 7.39
N VAL A 245 -6.73 -22.51 7.98
CA VAL A 245 -6.35 -22.53 9.39
C VAL A 245 -7.08 -21.39 10.08
N MET A 246 -7.87 -21.70 11.10
CA MET A 246 -8.67 -20.74 11.84
C MET A 246 -8.15 -20.63 13.27
N THR A 247 -8.06 -19.42 13.78
CA THR A 247 -7.76 -19.18 15.20
C THR A 247 -8.99 -19.54 16.04
N VAL A 248 -8.79 -20.31 17.10
CA VAL A 248 -9.84 -20.59 18.08
C VAL A 248 -9.92 -19.38 19.02
N VAL A 249 -11.07 -18.71 19.01
CA VAL A 249 -11.36 -17.53 19.84
C VAL A 249 -12.78 -17.59 20.36
N ASP A 250 -13.04 -16.94 21.50
CA ASP A 250 -14.42 -16.78 21.98
C ASP A 250 -15.24 -15.90 21.02
N ARG A 251 -16.56 -16.13 20.97
CA ARG A 251 -17.46 -15.39 20.08
C ARG A 251 -17.46 -13.89 20.35
N SER A 252 -17.25 -13.48 21.61
CA SER A 252 -17.18 -12.06 21.96
C SER A 252 -15.99 -11.34 21.33
N LEU A 253 -14.88 -12.05 21.11
CA LEU A 253 -13.63 -11.51 20.57
C LEU A 253 -13.58 -11.53 19.04
N ILE A 254 -14.52 -12.18 18.34
CA ILE A 254 -14.50 -12.26 16.87
C ILE A 254 -14.43 -10.87 16.23
N ASN A 255 -15.23 -9.91 16.71
CA ASN A 255 -15.22 -8.56 16.17
C ASN A 255 -13.90 -7.82 16.45
N LEU A 256 -13.27 -8.09 17.60
CA LEU A 256 -11.96 -7.54 17.93
C LEU A 256 -10.87 -8.14 17.04
N VAL A 257 -10.90 -9.45 16.80
CA VAL A 257 -9.98 -10.15 15.89
C VAL A 257 -10.12 -9.61 14.47
N LEU A 258 -11.35 -9.44 13.99
CA LEU A 258 -11.60 -8.86 12.66
C LEU A 258 -11.06 -7.43 12.58
N ARG A 259 -11.30 -6.61 13.61
CA ARG A 259 -10.78 -5.25 13.67
C ARG A 259 -9.26 -5.21 13.68
N GLU A 260 -8.60 -5.99 14.54
CA GLU A 260 -7.14 -5.98 14.65
C GLU A 260 -6.45 -6.60 13.43
N CYS A 261 -7.09 -7.55 12.73
CA CYS A 261 -6.54 -8.21 11.55
C CYS A 261 -6.91 -7.54 10.21
N HIS A 262 -7.89 -6.63 10.18
CA HIS A 262 -8.35 -5.97 8.95
C HIS A 262 -8.53 -4.45 9.04
N ASP A 263 -9.02 -3.92 10.16
CA ASP A 263 -9.31 -2.49 10.33
C ASP A 263 -8.18 -1.72 11.03
N SER A 264 -7.18 -2.44 11.55
CA SER A 264 -6.07 -1.83 12.25
C SER A 264 -5.18 -1.12 11.23
N PRO A 265 -4.67 0.09 11.52
CA PRO A 265 -3.67 0.73 10.67
C PRO A 265 -2.39 -0.13 10.53
N PHE A 266 -2.23 -1.13 11.39
CA PHE A 266 -1.12 -2.07 11.43
C PHE A 266 -1.45 -3.44 10.79
N SER A 267 -2.70 -3.69 10.39
CA SER A 267 -3.04 -4.96 9.76
C SER A 267 -2.63 -5.00 8.29
N GLY A 268 -1.97 -6.10 7.88
CA GLY A 268 -1.57 -6.31 6.49
C GLY A 268 -2.73 -6.47 5.50
N HIS A 269 -3.97 -6.61 5.99
CA HIS A 269 -5.19 -6.57 5.19
C HIS A 269 -5.91 -5.24 5.35
N LEU A 270 -6.40 -4.73 4.21
CA LEU A 270 -7.00 -3.43 4.07
C LEU A 270 -8.49 -3.47 4.45
N CYS A 271 -8.92 -2.56 5.31
CA CYS A 271 -10.29 -2.08 5.25
C CYS A 271 -10.32 -0.69 4.62
N GLU A 272 -11.16 -0.56 3.58
CA GLU A 272 -11.57 0.73 3.04
C GLU A 272 -12.39 1.46 4.13
N PRO A 273 -12.22 2.78 4.29
CA PRO A 273 -13.15 3.57 5.10
C PRO A 273 -14.55 3.63 4.47
#